data_AF-A0A2Z4JXN5-F1
#
_entry.id   AF-A0A2Z4JXN5-F1
#
_cell.length_a   1.000
_cell.length_b   1.000
_cell.length_c   1.000
_cell.angle_alpha   90.00
_cell.angle_beta   90.00
_cell.angle_gamma   90.00
#
_symmetry.space_group_name_H-M   'P 1'
#
loop_
_entity.id
_entity.type
_entity.pdbx_description
1 polymer ?
#
loop_
_entity_poly.entity_id
_entity_poly.type
_entity_poly.pdbx_seq_one_letter_code
_entity_poly.pdbx_strand_id
1 'polypeptide(L)'
;MPEALQLDPIAVFEHDYGGQTTLRSYPPIPAEDLHQGEMMAQRAFGSLLSEIKSPAHIYHAAWRDPVPEARTDEWEKQAPKALLFSGGFGIAPYKTSTSLVDTAEMYNRLDRAHLRIDCDRPDSGALKLKSLTLEINDGASQSGRLFRSCWQAGELKGQDLTLHFEEPGTRLDAFRFHVQGRLPRRYNHGAQIEDEFVQFSTSGGAMPLPPWVNY
;
A
#
# COMPACT_ATOMS: atom_id res chain seq x y z
N MET A 1 -17.43 -17.07 2.91
CA MET A 1 -16.76 -15.90 2.32
C MET A 1 -17.11 -14.71 3.20
N PRO A 2 -16.15 -13.89 3.64
CA PRO A 2 -16.44 -12.68 4.40
C PRO A 2 -17.33 -11.71 3.60
N GLU A 3 -18.10 -10.90 4.31
CA GLU A 3 -19.01 -9.91 3.72
C GLU A 3 -18.22 -8.84 2.95
N ALA A 4 -18.59 -8.60 1.70
CA ALA A 4 -17.97 -7.58 0.86
C ALA A 4 -18.65 -6.22 1.10
N LEU A 5 -17.83 -5.19 1.28
CA LEU A 5 -18.30 -3.82 1.44
C LEU A 5 -18.63 -3.22 0.07
N GLN A 6 -19.67 -2.39 -0.01
CA GLN A 6 -20.03 -1.69 -1.25
C GLN A 6 -19.22 -0.38 -1.33
N LEU A 7 -18.09 -0.43 -2.04
CA LEU A 7 -17.18 0.71 -2.22
C LEU A 7 -16.73 0.80 -3.68
N ASP A 8 -16.62 2.04 -4.18
CA ASP A 8 -16.01 2.28 -5.48
C ASP A 8 -14.47 2.19 -5.37
N PRO A 9 -13.81 1.53 -6.35
CA PRO A 9 -12.36 1.41 -6.35
C PRO A 9 -11.68 2.75 -6.69
N ILE A 10 -10.56 3.03 -6.03
CA ILE A 10 -9.71 4.22 -6.26
C ILE A 10 -8.44 3.91 -7.04
N ALA A 11 -8.07 2.62 -7.11
CA ALA A 11 -6.95 2.15 -7.91
C ALA A 11 -7.16 0.70 -8.37
N VAL A 12 -6.49 0.36 -9.46
CA VAL A 12 -6.54 -0.95 -10.12
C VAL A 12 -5.12 -1.50 -10.22
N PHE A 13 -4.98 -2.81 -10.11
CA PHE A 13 -3.73 -3.54 -10.25
C PHE A 13 -3.98 -4.81 -11.05
N GLU A 14 -3.22 -5.01 -12.11
CA GLU A 14 -3.27 -6.17 -13.00
C GLU A 14 -1.90 -6.85 -13.03
N HIS A 15 -1.87 -8.17 -13.01
CA HIS A 15 -0.64 -8.97 -13.15
C HIS A 15 -0.87 -10.26 -13.91
N ASP A 16 0.22 -10.92 -14.32
CA ASP A 16 0.21 -12.24 -14.95
C ASP A 16 0.62 -13.39 -14.00
N TYR A 17 0.96 -13.09 -12.74
CA TYR A 17 1.36 -14.08 -11.75
C TYR A 17 0.22 -15.03 -11.37
N GLY A 18 0.36 -16.34 -11.62
CA GLY A 18 -0.65 -17.36 -11.30
C GLY A 18 -1.93 -17.29 -12.15
N GLY A 19 -2.03 -16.29 -13.04
CA GLY A 19 -3.22 -15.96 -13.83
C GLY A 19 -3.33 -14.46 -14.07
N GLN A 20 -4.21 -14.05 -14.99
CA GLN A 20 -4.57 -12.64 -15.15
C GLN A 20 -5.73 -12.31 -14.20
N THR A 21 -5.43 -11.62 -13.11
CA THR A 21 -6.45 -11.09 -12.19
C THR A 21 -6.39 -9.56 -12.15
N THR A 22 -7.56 -8.93 -12.25
CA THR A 22 -7.72 -7.51 -11.94
C THR A 22 -8.06 -7.36 -10.46
N LEU A 23 -7.13 -6.80 -9.70
CA LEU A 23 -7.27 -6.44 -8.30
C LEU A 23 -7.57 -4.95 -8.16
N ARG A 24 -8.20 -4.58 -7.05
CA ARG A 24 -8.66 -3.22 -6.79
C ARG A 24 -8.27 -2.77 -5.38
N SER A 25 -8.07 -1.48 -5.24
CA SER A 25 -7.91 -0.82 -3.95
C SER A 25 -9.02 0.18 -3.74
N TYR A 26 -9.41 0.37 -2.48
CA TYR A 26 -10.61 1.11 -2.08
C TYR A 26 -10.26 2.20 -1.06
N PRO A 27 -11.12 3.20 -0.85
CA PRO A 27 -10.91 4.20 0.20
C PRO A 27 -10.84 3.51 1.58
N PRO A 28 -9.94 3.93 2.48
CA PRO A 28 -9.93 3.40 3.85
C PRO A 28 -11.20 3.84 4.59
N ILE A 29 -11.84 2.90 5.27
CA ILE A 29 -12.99 3.15 6.17
C ILE A 29 -12.69 2.58 7.56
N PRO A 30 -13.06 3.28 8.63
CA PRO A 30 -12.78 2.83 9.99
C PRO A 30 -13.63 1.60 10.33
N ALA A 31 -13.04 0.64 11.05
CA ALA A 31 -13.77 -0.48 11.63
C ALA A 31 -14.77 0.02 12.68
N GLU A 32 -15.99 -0.52 12.64
CA GLU A 32 -17.03 -0.25 13.64
C GLU A 32 -16.61 -0.79 15.01
N ASP A 33 -16.12 -2.03 15.00
CA ASP A 33 -15.64 -2.73 16.18
C ASP A 33 -14.14 -2.51 16.40
N LEU A 34 -13.74 -2.46 17.67
CA LEU A 34 -12.33 -2.44 18.04
C LEU A 34 -11.69 -3.79 17.75
N HIS A 35 -10.63 -3.80 16.93
CA HIS A 35 -9.81 -5.00 16.75
C HIS A 35 -8.92 -5.23 17.97
N GLN A 36 -8.42 -6.46 18.11
CA GLN A 36 -7.54 -6.85 19.21
C GLN A 36 -6.32 -5.94 19.36
N GLY A 37 -5.72 -5.49 18.25
CA GLY A 37 -4.60 -4.55 18.27
C GLY A 37 -4.95 -3.20 18.90
N GLU A 38 -6.10 -2.63 18.56
CA GLU A 38 -6.58 -1.37 19.15
C GLU A 38 -6.93 -1.54 20.63
N MET A 39 -7.57 -2.65 21.00
CA MET A 39 -7.86 -2.96 22.41
C MET A 39 -6.58 -3.05 23.24
N MET A 40 -5.52 -3.67 22.70
CA MET A 40 -4.21 -3.73 23.34
C MET A 40 -3.58 -2.35 23.45
N ALA A 41 -3.60 -1.55 22.38
CA ALA A 41 -3.03 -0.21 22.35
C ALA A 41 -3.73 0.73 23.34
N GLN A 42 -5.06 0.73 23.39
CA GLN A 42 -5.84 1.53 24.34
C GLN A 42 -5.56 1.12 25.79
N ARG A 43 -5.39 -0.18 26.08
CA ARG A 43 -5.02 -0.64 27.42
C ARG A 43 -3.61 -0.19 27.83
N ALA A 44 -2.67 -0.14 26.89
CA ALA A 44 -1.29 0.23 27.16
C ALA A 44 -1.07 1.76 27.26
N PHE A 45 -1.77 2.54 26.43
CA PHE A 45 -1.50 3.98 26.24
C PHE A 45 -2.68 4.89 26.60
N GLY A 46 -3.80 4.32 27.05
CA GLY A 46 -4.97 5.07 27.52
C GLY A 46 -5.71 5.82 26.41
N SER A 47 -6.39 6.91 26.79
CA SER A 47 -7.24 7.72 25.90
C SER A 47 -6.49 8.39 24.74
N LEU A 48 -5.14 8.44 24.80
CA LEU A 48 -4.30 9.02 23.75
C LEU A 48 -4.49 8.35 22.38
N LEU A 49 -4.92 7.08 22.35
CA LEU A 49 -5.16 6.32 21.13
C LEU A 49 -6.65 5.98 20.93
N SER A 50 -7.56 6.70 21.61
CA SER A 50 -9.00 6.40 21.55
C SER A 50 -9.65 6.75 20.21
N GLU A 51 -9.11 7.74 19.50
CA GLU A 51 -9.56 8.18 18.17
C GLU A 51 -8.94 7.35 17.04
N ILE A 52 -7.93 6.53 17.35
CA ILE A 52 -7.25 5.69 16.39
C ILE A 52 -8.08 4.42 16.15
N LYS A 53 -8.24 4.07 14.88
CA LYS A 53 -9.01 2.94 14.37
C LYS A 53 -8.22 2.09 13.37
N SER A 54 -8.50 0.79 13.37
CA SER A 54 -8.10 -0.10 12.28
C SER A 54 -9.01 0.14 11.06
N PRO A 55 -8.49 -0.03 9.83
CA PRO A 55 -9.34 -0.11 8.65
C PRO A 55 -10.27 -1.34 8.69
N ALA A 56 -11.53 -1.17 8.28
CA ALA A 56 -12.51 -2.25 8.17
C ALA A 56 -12.15 -3.28 7.07
N HIS A 57 -11.28 -2.90 6.12
CA HIS A 57 -10.71 -3.78 5.10
C HIS A 57 -9.24 -3.41 4.83
N ILE A 58 -8.47 -4.39 4.38
CA ILE A 58 -7.02 -4.23 4.13
C ILE A 58 -6.69 -3.76 2.71
N TYR A 59 -7.66 -3.80 1.80
CA TYR A 59 -7.46 -3.42 0.39
C TYR A 59 -7.69 -1.92 0.20
N HIS A 60 -6.81 -1.11 0.78
CA HIS A 60 -6.87 0.35 0.63
C HIS A 60 -5.52 0.92 0.19
N ALA A 61 -5.58 2.10 -0.41
CA ALA A 61 -4.42 2.86 -0.83
C ALA A 61 -4.42 4.22 -0.16
N ALA A 62 -3.28 4.58 0.40
CA ALA A 62 -3.05 5.86 1.04
C ALA A 62 -1.58 6.27 0.85
N TRP A 63 -1.31 7.56 1.00
CA TRP A 63 0.06 8.07 1.05
C TRP A 63 0.26 8.96 2.27
N ARG A 64 1.51 9.14 2.72
CA ARG A 64 1.83 10.15 3.75
C ARG A 64 3.18 10.80 3.49
N ASP A 65 3.35 11.99 4.04
CA ASP A 65 4.68 12.56 4.26
C ASP A 65 5.26 12.02 5.58
N PRO A 66 6.33 11.21 5.56
CA PRO A 66 6.92 10.63 6.76
C PRO A 66 7.82 11.59 7.56
N VAL A 67 8.02 12.83 7.10
CA VAL A 67 8.89 13.81 7.81
C VAL A 67 8.32 14.12 9.21
N PRO A 68 9.14 14.13 10.27
CA PRO A 68 8.70 14.24 11.67
C PRO A 68 8.28 15.66 12.09
N GLU A 69 7.99 16.54 11.14
CA GLU A 69 7.60 17.92 11.42
C GLU A 69 6.22 17.98 12.10
N ALA A 70 6.03 18.96 12.98
CA ALA A 70 4.75 19.17 13.62
C ALA A 70 3.68 19.49 12.56
N ARG A 71 2.56 18.76 12.60
CA ARG A 71 1.41 19.03 11.73
C ARG A 71 0.75 20.34 12.14
N THR A 72 0.95 21.37 11.35
CA THR A 72 0.26 22.67 11.44
C THR A 72 -0.55 22.92 10.17
N ASP A 73 -1.53 23.81 10.21
CA ASP A 73 -2.32 24.19 9.03
C ASP A 73 -1.45 24.70 7.86
N GLU A 74 -0.33 25.37 8.18
CA GLU A 74 0.63 25.84 7.18
C GLU A 74 1.44 24.68 6.59
N TRP A 75 1.79 23.70 7.40
CA TRP A 75 2.50 22.50 6.96
C TRP A 75 1.65 21.68 5.99
N GLU A 76 0.34 21.56 6.23
CA GLU A 76 -0.57 20.82 5.35
C GLU A 76 -0.71 21.45 3.96
N LYS A 77 -0.61 22.78 3.87
CA LYS A 77 -0.71 23.55 2.62
C LYS A 77 0.56 23.54 1.77
N GLN A 78 1.66 22.99 2.28
CA GLN A 78 2.91 22.88 1.54
C GLN A 78 3.00 21.55 0.79
N ALA A 79 3.81 21.51 -0.27
CA ALA A 79 4.12 20.26 -0.97
C ALA A 79 4.83 19.27 -0.02
N PRO A 80 4.60 17.95 -0.18
CA PRO A 80 5.26 16.94 0.64
C PRO A 80 6.77 16.92 0.38
N LYS A 81 7.56 16.74 1.44
CA LYS A 81 9.02 16.60 1.39
C LYS A 81 9.45 15.16 1.11
N ALA A 82 8.61 14.21 1.48
CA ALA A 82 8.73 12.82 1.08
C ALA A 82 7.32 12.24 0.87
N LEU A 83 7.25 11.14 0.15
CA LEU A 83 6.02 10.44 -0.12
C LEU A 83 6.24 8.96 0.15
N LEU A 84 5.50 8.44 1.13
CA LEU A 84 5.37 7.02 1.41
C LEU A 84 3.97 6.61 0.96
N PHE A 85 3.87 5.98 -0.20
CA PHE A 85 2.64 5.39 -0.70
C PHE A 85 2.60 3.90 -0.37
N SER A 86 1.43 3.43 0.07
CA SER A 86 1.14 2.01 0.30
C SER A 86 -0.25 1.69 -0.23
N GLY A 87 -0.34 0.77 -1.17
CA GLY A 87 -1.58 0.28 -1.75
C GLY A 87 -1.72 -1.22 -1.55
N GLY A 88 -2.74 -1.63 -0.80
CA GLY A 88 -3.23 -3.01 -0.77
C GLY A 88 -4.34 -3.21 -1.80
N PHE A 89 -4.24 -4.27 -2.60
CA PHE A 89 -5.15 -4.60 -3.69
C PHE A 89 -5.72 -6.00 -3.49
N GLY A 90 -7.01 -6.17 -3.77
CA GLY A 90 -7.71 -7.44 -3.69
C GLY A 90 -8.93 -7.46 -4.62
N ILE A 91 -9.58 -8.61 -4.72
CA ILE A 91 -10.74 -8.79 -5.61
C ILE A 91 -11.94 -7.94 -5.13
N ALA A 92 -12.17 -7.87 -3.82
CA ALA A 92 -13.24 -7.11 -3.19
C ALA A 92 -12.85 -6.65 -1.76
N PRO A 93 -13.42 -5.55 -1.24
CA PRO A 93 -13.10 -5.04 0.09
C PRO A 93 -13.87 -5.83 1.16
N TYR A 94 -13.31 -6.95 1.58
CA TYR A 94 -13.91 -7.79 2.63
C TYR A 94 -13.74 -7.16 4.02
N LYS A 95 -14.80 -7.24 4.84
CA LYS A 95 -14.71 -6.87 6.26
C LYS A 95 -13.72 -7.79 6.98
N THR A 96 -12.79 -7.21 7.73
CA THR A 96 -11.80 -7.95 8.53
C THR A 96 -12.39 -8.43 9.85
N SER A 97 -11.79 -9.49 10.40
CA SER A 97 -12.11 -9.98 11.74
C SER A 97 -11.45 -9.07 12.78
N THR A 98 -12.05 -8.96 13.96
CA THR A 98 -11.42 -8.30 15.12
C THR A 98 -10.20 -9.09 15.63
N SER A 99 -10.10 -10.38 15.24
CA SER A 99 -8.94 -11.25 15.49
C SER A 99 -7.79 -10.96 14.51
N LEU A 100 -6.60 -10.71 15.06
CA LEU A 100 -5.39 -10.54 14.25
C LEU A 100 -5.01 -11.85 13.52
N VAL A 101 -5.25 -13.00 14.16
CA VAL A 101 -4.93 -14.31 13.59
C VAL A 101 -5.82 -14.61 12.39
N ASP A 102 -7.14 -14.43 12.54
CA ASP A 102 -8.10 -14.70 11.46
C ASP A 102 -7.82 -13.79 10.26
N THR A 103 -7.49 -12.53 10.52
CA THR A 103 -7.14 -11.56 9.48
C THR A 103 -5.87 -11.99 8.73
N ALA A 104 -4.84 -12.46 9.44
CA ALA A 104 -3.62 -12.97 8.83
C ALA A 104 -3.86 -14.26 8.02
N GLU A 105 -4.66 -15.20 8.53
CA GLU A 105 -5.04 -16.41 7.82
C GLU A 105 -5.81 -16.10 6.53
N MET A 106 -6.77 -15.17 6.62
CA MET A 106 -7.50 -14.67 5.46
C MET A 106 -6.53 -14.08 4.43
N TYR A 107 -5.58 -13.25 4.87
CA TYR A 107 -4.62 -12.57 3.99
C TYR A 107 -3.70 -13.52 3.20
N ASN A 108 -3.40 -14.69 3.77
CA ASN A 108 -2.58 -15.71 3.12
C ASN A 108 -3.37 -16.52 2.07
N ARG A 109 -4.70 -16.60 2.18
CA ARG A 109 -5.56 -17.37 1.27
C ARG A 109 -6.09 -16.58 0.10
N LEU A 110 -6.09 -15.25 0.18
CA LEU A 110 -6.69 -14.39 -0.83
C LEU A 110 -5.70 -14.01 -1.92
N ASP A 111 -6.21 -13.91 -3.16
CA ASP A 111 -5.50 -13.26 -4.26
C ASP A 111 -5.37 -11.77 -3.97
N ARG A 112 -4.14 -11.28 -3.92
CA ARG A 112 -3.82 -9.92 -3.50
C ARG A 112 -2.51 -9.42 -4.07
N ALA A 113 -2.39 -8.11 -4.12
CA ALA A 113 -1.13 -7.42 -4.36
C ALA A 113 -0.92 -6.32 -3.32
N HIS A 114 0.34 -6.00 -3.09
CA HIS A 114 0.76 -4.83 -2.32
C HIS A 114 1.82 -4.09 -3.11
N LEU A 115 1.61 -2.79 -3.28
CA LEU A 115 2.58 -1.88 -3.89
C LEU A 115 2.98 -0.83 -2.87
N ARG A 116 4.27 -0.69 -2.65
CA ARG A 116 4.85 0.40 -1.86
C ARG A 116 5.83 1.19 -2.72
N ILE A 117 5.68 2.51 -2.66
CA ILE A 117 6.51 3.48 -3.37
C ILE A 117 7.00 4.48 -2.33
N ASP A 118 8.31 4.58 -2.20
CA ASP A 118 8.94 5.59 -1.36
C ASP A 118 9.63 6.60 -2.28
N CYS A 119 9.34 7.89 -2.09
CA CYS A 119 9.98 9.00 -2.80
C CYS A 119 10.48 10.05 -1.81
N ASP A 120 11.61 10.68 -2.14
CA ASP A 120 12.13 11.84 -1.42
C ASP A 120 12.13 13.06 -2.35
N ARG A 121 11.81 14.24 -1.81
CA ARG A 121 11.92 15.52 -2.52
C ARG A 121 13.25 16.18 -2.15
N PRO A 122 14.20 16.35 -3.08
CA PRO A 122 15.34 17.22 -2.88
C PRO A 122 14.88 18.68 -2.67
N ASP A 123 15.66 19.51 -1.98
CA ASP A 123 15.27 20.85 -1.50
C ASP A 123 14.58 21.79 -2.52
N SER A 124 14.76 21.57 -3.82
CA SER A 124 14.14 22.36 -4.90
C SER A 124 13.60 21.53 -6.07
N GLY A 125 13.36 20.23 -5.86
CA GLY A 125 13.12 19.27 -6.94
C GLY A 125 11.71 18.67 -7.00
N ALA A 126 11.48 17.94 -8.09
CA ALA A 126 10.44 16.92 -8.19
C ALA A 126 10.76 15.73 -7.26
N LEU A 127 9.72 15.01 -6.82
CA LEU A 127 9.87 13.77 -6.09
C LEU A 127 10.73 12.78 -6.89
N LYS A 128 11.71 12.20 -6.21
CA LYS A 128 12.56 11.15 -6.77
C LYS A 128 12.25 9.85 -6.07
N LEU A 129 12.05 8.81 -6.87
CA LEU A 129 11.92 7.46 -6.36
C LEU A 129 13.15 7.13 -5.50
N LYS A 130 12.90 6.56 -4.33
CA LYS A 130 13.88 6.03 -3.41
C LYS A 130 13.81 4.51 -3.37
N SER A 131 12.61 3.96 -3.22
CA SER A 131 12.40 2.51 -3.21
C SER A 131 11.06 2.13 -3.84
N LEU A 132 11.00 0.91 -4.36
CA LEU A 132 9.79 0.28 -4.83
C LEU A 132 9.73 -1.15 -4.29
N THR A 133 8.59 -1.53 -3.74
CA THR A 133 8.30 -2.91 -3.34
C THR A 133 6.98 -3.35 -3.96
N LEU A 134 7.02 -4.50 -4.61
CA LEU A 134 5.86 -5.20 -5.12
C LEU A 134 5.77 -6.56 -4.44
N GLU A 135 4.61 -6.88 -3.89
CA GLU A 135 4.26 -8.21 -3.40
C GLU A 135 2.97 -8.68 -4.06
N ILE A 136 2.91 -9.93 -4.52
CA ILE A 136 1.72 -10.55 -5.09
C ILE A 136 1.57 -11.93 -4.47
N ASN A 137 0.35 -12.23 -4.01
CA ASN A 137 -0.01 -13.54 -3.49
C ASN A 137 -1.05 -14.17 -4.40
N ASP A 138 -0.73 -15.32 -4.98
CA ASP A 138 -1.70 -16.14 -5.71
C ASP A 138 -2.39 -17.09 -4.73
N GLY A 139 -3.70 -16.87 -4.50
CA GLY A 139 -4.52 -17.69 -3.61
C GLY A 139 -4.71 -19.15 -4.07
N ALA A 140 -4.42 -19.47 -5.33
CA ALA A 140 -4.51 -20.82 -5.89
C ALA A 140 -3.20 -21.62 -5.79
N SER A 141 -2.06 -20.97 -5.47
CA SER A 141 -0.76 -21.64 -5.40
C SER A 141 -0.70 -22.60 -4.19
N GLN A 142 -0.58 -23.91 -4.46
CA GLN A 142 -0.37 -24.95 -3.45
C GLN A 142 0.92 -24.76 -2.63
N SER A 143 1.88 -24.00 -3.17
CA SER A 143 3.15 -23.71 -2.50
C SER A 143 3.12 -22.48 -1.59
N GLY A 144 1.99 -21.77 -1.51
CA GLY A 144 1.84 -20.52 -0.74
C GLY A 144 2.82 -19.42 -1.18
N ARG A 145 3.36 -19.47 -2.41
CA ARG A 145 4.47 -18.61 -2.81
C ARG A 145 4.00 -17.19 -3.14
N LEU A 146 4.38 -16.28 -2.26
CA LEU A 146 4.42 -14.85 -2.49
C LEU A 146 5.47 -14.53 -3.57
N PHE A 147 5.07 -13.88 -4.66
CA PHE A 147 6.01 -13.13 -5.47
C PHE A 147 6.36 -11.85 -4.73
N ARG A 148 7.66 -11.56 -4.58
CA ARG A 148 8.14 -10.32 -3.96
C ARG A 148 9.29 -9.75 -4.76
N SER A 149 9.27 -8.43 -4.95
CA SER A 149 10.27 -7.71 -5.71
C SER A 149 10.58 -6.38 -5.02
N CYS A 150 11.74 -6.29 -4.35
CA CYS A 150 12.18 -5.14 -3.56
C CYS A 150 13.40 -4.44 -4.17
N TRP A 151 13.30 -3.13 -4.38
CA TRP A 151 14.32 -2.35 -5.07
C TRP A 151 14.58 -0.98 -4.45
N GLN A 152 15.85 -0.59 -4.43
CA GLN A 152 16.25 0.81 -4.31
C GLN A 152 16.29 1.45 -5.71
N ALA A 153 16.11 2.76 -5.78
CA ALA A 153 16.02 3.47 -7.05
C ALA A 153 17.24 3.29 -7.95
N GLY A 154 18.44 3.24 -7.37
CA GLY A 154 19.68 2.99 -8.13
C GLY A 154 19.75 1.60 -8.78
N GLU A 155 19.00 0.63 -8.24
CA GLU A 155 18.99 -0.76 -8.71
C GLU A 155 17.93 -1.00 -9.79
N LEU A 156 16.97 -0.09 -9.94
CA LEU A 156 15.92 -0.17 -10.96
C LEU A 156 16.40 0.24 -12.35
N LYS A 157 17.62 0.78 -12.47
CA LYS A 157 18.20 1.16 -13.75
C LYS A 157 18.36 -0.09 -14.64
N GLY A 158 17.68 -0.09 -15.78
CA GLY A 158 17.70 -1.21 -16.75
C GLY A 158 16.65 -2.28 -16.50
N GLN A 159 15.82 -2.15 -15.46
CA GLN A 159 14.59 -2.92 -15.35
C GLN A 159 13.55 -2.38 -16.35
N ASP A 160 12.69 -3.28 -16.84
CA ASP A 160 11.54 -2.91 -17.66
C ASP A 160 10.46 -2.32 -16.75
N LEU A 161 10.60 -1.05 -16.38
CA LEU A 161 9.72 -0.35 -15.46
C LEU A 161 9.49 1.08 -15.90
N THR A 162 8.23 1.44 -16.03
CA THR A 162 7.75 2.78 -16.33
C THR A 162 6.96 3.33 -15.14
N LEU A 163 7.31 4.53 -14.71
CA LEU A 163 6.71 5.22 -13.57
C LEU A 163 6.26 6.62 -13.99
N HIS A 164 4.97 6.91 -13.82
CA HIS A 164 4.40 8.23 -14.00
C HIS A 164 3.64 8.62 -12.73
N PHE A 165 4.00 9.77 -12.16
CA PHE A 165 3.41 10.28 -10.94
C PHE A 165 2.86 11.69 -11.17
N GLU A 166 1.64 11.93 -10.72
CA GLU A 166 1.14 13.27 -10.45
C GLU A 166 1.36 13.55 -8.96
N GLU A 167 2.35 14.40 -8.68
CA GLU A 167 2.73 14.74 -7.32
C GLU A 167 1.62 15.55 -6.64
N PRO A 168 1.35 15.31 -5.34
CA PRO A 168 0.47 16.19 -4.56
C PRO A 168 1.06 17.61 -4.51
N GLY A 169 0.25 18.62 -4.82
CA GLY A 169 0.64 20.02 -4.68
C GLY A 169 0.77 20.43 -3.20
N THR A 170 -0.08 19.85 -2.37
CA THR A 170 -0.14 20.02 -0.91
C THR A 170 -0.24 18.66 -0.22
N ARG A 171 -0.10 18.61 1.10
CA ARG A 171 -0.27 17.37 1.89
C ARG A 171 -1.72 16.93 2.06
N LEU A 172 -2.67 17.68 1.50
CA LEU A 172 -4.09 17.35 1.45
C LEU A 172 -4.50 16.77 0.09
N ASP A 173 -3.66 16.94 -0.94
CA ASP A 173 -3.97 16.52 -2.29
C ASP A 173 -3.78 15.01 -2.49
N ALA A 174 -4.47 14.49 -3.50
CA ALA A 174 -4.29 13.11 -3.92
C ALA A 174 -2.93 12.91 -4.58
N PHE A 175 -2.31 11.77 -4.31
CA PHE A 175 -1.22 11.24 -5.13
C PHE A 175 -1.82 10.38 -6.23
N ARG A 176 -1.52 10.69 -7.51
CA ARG A 176 -1.91 9.81 -8.63
C ARG A 176 -0.70 9.15 -9.26
N PHE A 177 -0.88 7.90 -9.67
CA PHE A 177 0.21 7.10 -10.19
C PHE A 177 -0.26 6.23 -11.35
N HIS A 178 0.69 5.95 -12.24
CA HIS A 178 0.65 4.86 -13.19
C HIS A 178 2.01 4.18 -13.17
N VAL A 179 2.02 2.90 -12.84
CA VAL A 179 3.22 2.06 -12.74
C VAL A 179 2.99 0.83 -13.61
N GLN A 180 3.90 0.57 -14.53
CA GLN A 180 3.85 -0.60 -15.39
C GLN A 180 5.25 -1.18 -15.51
N GLY A 181 5.37 -2.50 -15.46
CA GLY A 181 6.66 -3.13 -15.71
C GLY A 181 6.66 -4.64 -15.66
N ARG A 182 7.84 -5.19 -15.89
CA ARG A 182 8.18 -6.60 -15.72
C ARG A 182 9.38 -6.70 -14.79
N LEU A 183 9.13 -7.09 -13.55
CA LEU A 183 10.17 -7.18 -12.51
C LEU A 183 10.48 -8.65 -12.20
N PRO A 184 11.76 -8.99 -11.97
CA PRO A 184 12.10 -10.30 -11.42
C PRO A 184 11.77 -10.39 -9.94
N ARG A 185 11.66 -11.62 -9.44
CA ARG A 185 11.59 -11.89 -8.01
C ARG A 185 12.92 -11.51 -7.37
N ARG A 186 12.79 -10.80 -6.25
CA ARG A 186 13.90 -10.38 -5.39
C ARG A 186 13.35 -10.05 -4.00
N TYR A 187 13.60 -10.93 -3.04
CA TYR A 187 13.00 -10.83 -1.71
C TYR A 187 13.41 -9.58 -0.93
N ASN A 188 14.66 -9.12 -1.07
CA ASN A 188 15.21 -7.97 -0.33
C ASN A 188 16.16 -7.15 -1.20
N HIS A 189 16.41 -5.90 -0.78
CA HIS A 189 17.48 -5.08 -1.35
C HIS A 189 18.84 -5.78 -1.21
N GLY A 190 19.70 -5.63 -2.21
CA GLY A 190 20.98 -6.34 -2.30
C GLY A 190 20.88 -7.85 -2.57
N ALA A 191 19.71 -8.48 -2.49
CA ALA A 191 19.58 -9.91 -2.71
C ALA A 191 19.78 -10.28 -4.19
N GLN A 192 20.13 -11.54 -4.42
CA GLN A 192 20.23 -12.11 -5.76
C GLN A 192 18.88 -12.05 -6.48
N ILE A 193 18.93 -11.74 -7.78
CA ILE A 193 17.78 -11.78 -8.68
C ILE A 193 17.48 -13.24 -9.03
N GLU A 194 16.23 -13.64 -8.90
CA GLU A 194 15.76 -14.99 -9.29
C GLU A 194 15.20 -14.98 -10.73
N ASP A 195 15.11 -16.16 -11.33
CA ASP A 195 14.69 -16.33 -12.73
C ASP A 195 13.20 -16.06 -12.99
N GLU A 196 12.38 -15.96 -11.94
CA GLU A 196 10.95 -15.74 -12.05
C GLU A 196 10.63 -14.25 -12.20
N PHE A 197 9.83 -13.89 -13.21
CA PHE A 197 9.42 -12.52 -13.50
C PHE A 197 7.90 -12.41 -13.51
N VAL A 198 7.40 -11.24 -13.13
CA VAL A 198 5.98 -10.90 -13.22
C VAL A 198 5.81 -9.60 -13.97
N GLN A 199 4.92 -9.61 -14.95
CA GLN A 199 4.42 -8.42 -15.61
C GLN A 199 3.22 -7.88 -14.84
N PHE A 200 3.20 -6.56 -14.64
CA PHE A 200 2.11 -5.90 -13.94
C PHE A 200 1.86 -4.49 -14.47
N SER A 201 0.64 -4.01 -14.25
CA SER A 201 0.25 -2.62 -14.46
C SER A 201 -0.67 -2.19 -13.33
N THR A 202 -0.49 -0.97 -12.84
CA THR A 202 -1.32 -0.42 -11.77
C THR A 202 -1.44 1.07 -11.91
N SER A 203 -2.66 1.56 -11.63
CA SER A 203 -2.97 2.97 -11.74
C SER A 203 -4.09 3.36 -10.81
N GLY A 204 -4.13 4.63 -10.44
CA GLY A 204 -5.19 5.19 -9.64
C GLY A 204 -4.75 6.41 -8.86
N GLY A 205 -5.50 6.70 -7.81
CA GLY A 205 -5.19 7.78 -6.86
C GLY A 205 -5.36 7.33 -5.43
N ALA A 206 -4.59 7.94 -4.54
CA ALA A 206 -4.73 7.76 -3.11
C ALA A 206 -4.79 9.11 -2.41
N MET A 207 -5.69 9.24 -1.46
CA MET A 207 -5.72 10.38 -0.55
C MET A 207 -4.61 10.23 0.51
N PRO A 208 -4.23 11.33 1.19
CA PRO A 208 -3.37 11.26 2.35
C PRO A 208 -3.95 10.30 3.40
N LEU A 209 -3.07 9.63 4.14
CA LEU A 209 -3.45 8.68 5.19
C LEU A 209 -4.33 9.39 6.23
N PRO A 210 -5.56 8.90 6.47
CA PRO A 210 -6.44 9.51 7.44
C PRO A 210 -5.84 9.50 8.85
N PRO A 211 -6.11 10.54 9.67
CA PRO A 211 -5.52 10.66 11.01
C PRO A 211 -5.95 9.56 11.98
N TRP A 212 -7.09 8.91 11.71
CA TRP A 212 -7.57 7.80 12.53
C TRP A 212 -6.83 6.49 12.26
N VAL A 213 -6.13 6.31 11.14
CA VAL A 213 -5.47 5.02 10.85
C VAL A 213 -4.23 4.86 11.74
N ASN A 214 -4.18 3.78 12.53
CA ASN A 214 -2.96 3.41 13.27
C ASN A 214 -1.88 2.87 12.33
N TYR A 215 -0.61 3.14 12.63
CA TYR A 215 0.53 2.52 11.96
C TYR A 215 1.27 1.56 12.90
#